data_AF-A0A8S2YJR9-F1
#
_entry.id   AF-A0A8S2YJR9-F1
#
_cell.length_a   1.000
_cell.length_b   1.000
_cell.length_c   1.000
_cell.angle_alpha   90.00
_cell.angle_beta   90.00
_cell.angle_gamma   90.00
#
_symmetry.space_group_name_H-M   'P 1'
#
loop_
_entity.id
_entity.type
_entity.pdbx_description
1 polymer ?
#
loop_
_entity_poly.entity_id
_entity_poly.type
_entity_poly.pdbx_seq_one_letter_code
_entity_poly.pdbx_strand_id
1 'polypeptide(L)' 'LAPLLVGLTLAVNILAIGSYTGGSLNPARSLGPAIFAHQWDDHFVYWIGPIVGAIVAG' A
#
# COMPACT_ATOMS: atom_id res chain seq x y z
N LEU A 1 15.63 -14.96 6.37
CA LEU A 1 14.84 -14.99 5.11
C LEU A 1 13.60 -14.11 5.17
N ALA A 2 12.82 -14.12 6.25
CA ALA A 2 11.60 -13.32 6.40
C ALA A 2 11.67 -11.86 5.88
N PRO A 3 12.63 -11.00 6.27
CA PRO A 3 12.67 -9.61 5.79
C PRO A 3 12.90 -9.50 4.28
N LEU A 4 13.73 -10.38 3.71
CA LEU A 4 13.96 -10.43 2.26
C LEU A 4 12.68 -10.84 1.53
N LEU A 5 11.98 -11.87 2.02
CA LEU A 5 10.73 -12.33 1.43
C LEU A 5 9.65 -11.25 1.48
N VAL A 6 9.49 -10.56 2.61
CA VAL A 6 8.55 -9.43 2.73
C VAL A 6 8.88 -8.33 1.72
N GLY A 7 10.15 -7.98 1.57
CA GLY A 7 10.59 -6.98 0.59
C GLY A 7 10.32 -7.40 -0.86
N LEU A 8 10.61 -8.66 -1.22
CA LEU A 8 10.35 -9.19 -2.55
C LEU A 8 8.84 -9.29 -2.85
N THR A 9 8.03 -9.73 -1.89
CA THR A 9 6.57 -9.73 -2.03
C THR A 9 6.05 -8.32 -2.26
N LEU A 10 6.52 -7.33 -1.52
CA LEU A 10 6.15 -5.93 -1.74
C LEU A 10 6.58 -5.44 -3.13
N ALA A 11 7.79 -5.77 -3.60
CA ALA A 11 8.27 -5.40 -4.91
C ALA A 11 7.41 -5.99 -6.04
N VAL A 12 7.07 -7.28 -5.97
CA VAL A 12 6.18 -7.94 -6.94
C VAL A 12 4.80 -7.26 -6.97
N ASN A 13 4.23 -6.94 -5.81
CA ASN A 13 2.96 -6.23 -5.77
C ASN A 13 3.03 -4.84 -6.40
N ILE A 14 4.09 -4.06 -6.13
CA ILE A 14 4.27 -2.74 -6.76
C ILE A 14 4.37 -2.88 -8.29
N LEU A 15 5.06 -3.90 -8.80
CA LEU A 15 5.12 -4.16 -10.24
C LEU A 15 3.75 -4.53 -10.82
N ALA A 16 2.91 -5.26 -10.07
CA ALA A 16 1.60 -5.70 -10.53
C ALA A 16 0.55 -4.57 -10.51
N ILE A 17 0.50 -3.77 -9.44
CA ILE A 17 -0.58 -2.79 -9.20
C ILE A 17 -0.11 -1.32 -9.20
N GLY A 18 1.18 -1.07 -9.41
CA GLY A 18 1.79 0.27 -9.36
C GLY A 18 1.19 1.27 -10.34
N SER A 19 0.88 0.85 -11.57
CA SER A 19 0.29 1.71 -12.61
C SER A 19 -1.18 2.07 -12.35
N TYR A 20 -1.86 1.32 -11.48
CA TYR A 20 -3.28 1.54 -11.18
C TYR A 20 -3.49 2.41 -9.94
N THR A 21 -2.74 2.15 -8.88
CA THR A 21 -2.95 2.79 -7.56
C THR A 21 -1.65 3.29 -6.92
N GLY A 22 -0.54 3.38 -7.65
CA GLY A 22 0.78 3.67 -7.06
C GLY A 22 1.32 2.54 -6.17
N GLY A 23 0.63 1.38 -6.12
CA GLY A 23 1.09 0.14 -5.50
C GLY A 23 1.31 0.23 -3.99
N SER A 24 0.64 1.16 -3.30
CA SER A 24 0.81 1.32 -1.85
C SER A 24 -0.01 0.30 -1.08
N LEU A 25 0.69 -0.62 -0.40
CA LEU A 25 0.09 -1.64 0.46
C LEU A 25 0.17 -1.29 1.96
N ASN A 26 0.46 -0.03 2.28
CA ASN A 26 0.67 0.43 3.65
C ASN A 26 0.03 1.81 3.85
N PRO A 27 -0.98 1.94 4.74
CA PRO A 27 -1.64 3.21 5.00
C PRO A 27 -0.68 4.32 5.46
N ALA A 28 0.30 4.00 6.32
CA ALA A 28 1.27 4.97 6.82
C ALA A 28 2.22 5.47 5.71
N ARG A 29 2.58 4.60 4.74
CA ARG A 29 3.35 5.01 3.55
C ARG A 29 2.56 6.02 2.71
N SER A 30 1.26 5.79 2.54
CA SER A 30 0.40 6.69 1.77
C SER A 30 0.08 7.99 2.51
N LEU A 31 0.00 7.96 3.84
CA LEU A 31 -0.41 9.10 4.65
C LEU A 31 0.60 10.25 4.63
N GLY A 32 1.90 9.95 4.69
CA GLY A 32 2.96 10.97 4.69
C GLY A 32 2.84 11.92 3.50
N PRO A 33 2.92 11.42 2.25
CA PRO A 33 2.76 12.25 1.05
C PRO A 33 1.41 12.97 0.99
N ALA A 34 0.31 12.34 1.43
CA ALA A 34 -1.02 12.96 1.43
C ALA A 34 -1.08 14.21 2.32
N ILE A 35 -0.46 14.16 3.51
CA ILE A 35 -0.35 15.31 4.41
C ILE A 35 0.52 16.41 3.79
N PHE A 36 1.71 16.07 3.29
CA PHE A 36 2.65 17.07 2.76
C PHE A 36 2.16 17.73 1.47
N ALA A 37 1.53 16.98 0.57
CA ALA A 37 1.00 17.50 -0.68
C ALA A 37 -0.42 18.06 -0.55
N HIS A 38 -1.07 17.93 0.62
CA HIS A 38 -2.48 18.21 0.83
C HIS A 38 -3.42 17.53 -0.19
N GLN A 39 -3.02 16.33 -0.66
CA GLN A 39 -3.77 15.54 -1.64
C GLN A 39 -4.45 14.37 -0.95
N TRP A 40 -5.78 14.45 -0.86
CA TRP A 40 -6.61 13.47 -0.14
C TRP A 40 -7.59 12.72 -1.04
N ASP A 41 -7.55 12.99 -2.34
CA ASP A 41 -8.40 12.33 -3.33
C ASP A 41 -8.22 10.81 -3.24
N ASP A 42 -9.34 10.12 -3.01
CA ASP A 42 -9.44 8.66 -2.84
C ASP A 42 -8.50 8.05 -1.78
N HIS A 43 -7.97 8.86 -0.85
CA HIS A 43 -6.99 8.42 0.13
C HIS A 43 -7.50 7.28 1.02
N PHE A 44 -8.81 7.26 1.27
CA PHE A 44 -9.46 6.22 2.08
C PHE A 44 -9.25 4.80 1.52
N VAL A 45 -9.02 4.64 0.22
CA VAL A 45 -8.76 3.33 -0.42
C VAL A 45 -7.49 2.69 0.13
N TYR A 46 -6.48 3.49 0.47
CA TYR A 46 -5.23 3.00 1.08
C TYR A 46 -5.39 2.57 2.54
N TRP A 47 -6.54 2.81 3.16
CA TRP A 47 -6.89 2.27 4.47
C TRP A 47 -7.72 1.00 4.32
N ILE A 48 -8.83 1.08 3.59
CA ILE A 48 -9.76 -0.04 3.47
C ILE A 48 -9.11 -1.23 2.76
N GLY A 49 -8.41 -0.99 1.63
CA GLY A 49 -7.80 -2.05 0.84
C GLY A 49 -6.82 -2.91 1.64
N PRO A 50 -5.75 -2.31 2.23
CA PRO A 50 -4.79 -3.07 3.03
C PRO A 50 -5.38 -3.75 4.26
N ILE A 51 -6.33 -3.11 4.97
CA ILE A 51 -6.97 -3.71 6.16
C ILE A 51 -7.79 -4.94 5.77
N VAL A 52 -8.63 -4.84 4.74
CA VAL A 52 -9.42 -5.98 4.26
C VAL A 52 -8.50 -7.10 3.76
N GLY A 53 -7.45 -6.76 3.01
CA GLY A 53 -6.45 -7.73 2.57
C GLY A 53 -5.75 -8.45 3.73
N ALA A 54 -5.39 -7.72 4.79
CA ALA A 54 -4.79 -8.28 5.99
C ALA A 54 -5.74 -9.22 6.75
N ILE A 55 -7.03 -8.86 6.85
CA ILE A 55 -8.06 -9.71 7.47
C ILE A 55 -8.25 -11.01 6.69
N VAL A 56 -8.25 -10.94 5.35
CA VAL A 56 -8.41 -12.14 4.50
C VAL A 56 -7.18 -13.04 4.54
N ALA A 57 -5.99 -12.48 4.74
CA ALA A 57 -4.75 -13.23 4.78
C ALA A 57 -4.47 -13.92 6.13
N GLY A 58 -4.99 -13.36 7.23
CA GLY A 58 -4.84 -13.89 8.60
C GLY A 58 -5.74 -15.08 8.87
#